data_AF-A0A3N0HY40-F1
#
_entry.id   AF-A0A3N0HY40-F1
#
_cell.length_a   1.000
_cell.length_b   1.000
_cell.length_c   1.000
_cell.angle_alpha   90.00
_cell.angle_beta   90.00
_cell.angle_gamma   90.00
#
_symmetry.space_group_name_H-M   'P 1'
#
loop_
_entity.id
_entity.type
_entity.pdbx_description
1 polymer ?
#
loop_
_entity_poly.entity_id
_entity_poly.type
_entity_poly.pdbx_seq_one_letter_code
_entity_poly.pdbx_strand_id
1 'polypeptide(L)'
;MNERIRKKLLYFVSVGAMIAILTLIGYAFFMRQVNVDVTQNMKLEYTGENGNASLVVTNPATNINERTRTFLESVKYKADPNTDLSNGDRVKITATYDKSLARQYNFHPTHTTTTIKVSGLPDQYATVSKIPKSYLQDIYAAADTYIDDHEEDIFRIELNQSNANVKLRSNQTIYRAFLKSKKKGNSDRILEMHNLQYRVNDTDYTIYYTVIVPRINDSKEVVTDDIYGEEATMSEDEIKNKQYSEYVSRVYGSGYTIEEIK
;
A
#
# COMPACT_ATOMS: atom_id res chain seq x y z
N MET A 1 -51.36 50.78 46.13
CA MET A 1 -49.94 50.43 45.89
C MET A 1 -49.25 51.60 45.22
N ASN A 2 -48.18 52.13 45.82
CA ASN A 2 -47.48 53.35 45.36
C ASN A 2 -46.91 53.16 43.94
N GLU A 3 -47.07 54.13 43.04
CA GLU A 3 -46.73 53.99 41.61
C GLU A 3 -45.24 53.64 41.40
N ARG A 4 -44.36 54.17 42.28
CA ARG A 4 -42.93 53.83 42.33
C ARG A 4 -42.66 52.37 42.68
N ILE A 5 -43.46 51.76 43.55
CA ILE A 5 -43.33 50.35 43.95
C ILE A 5 -43.74 49.45 42.78
N ARG A 6 -44.80 49.82 42.04
CA ARG A 6 -45.27 49.11 40.84
C ARG A 6 -44.22 49.08 39.73
N LYS A 7 -43.57 50.21 39.46
CA LYS A 7 -42.50 50.33 38.45
C LYS A 7 -41.25 49.52 38.82
N LYS A 8 -40.85 49.52 40.11
CA LYS A 8 -39.74 48.69 40.60
C LYS A 8 -40.05 47.19 40.51
N LEU A 9 -41.26 46.78 40.90
CA LEU A 9 -41.71 45.40 40.79
C LEU A 9 -41.71 44.93 39.33
N LEU A 10 -42.25 45.74 38.42
CA LEU A 10 -42.26 45.45 36.99
C LEU A 10 -40.84 45.29 36.43
N TYR A 11 -39.90 46.16 36.82
CA TYR A 11 -38.49 46.05 36.44
C TYR A 11 -37.85 44.74 36.91
N PHE A 12 -38.02 44.36 38.19
CA PHE A 12 -37.44 43.11 38.72
C PHE A 12 -38.06 41.86 38.07
N VAL A 13 -39.36 41.86 37.79
CA VAL A 13 -40.02 40.77 37.05
C VAL A 13 -39.46 40.66 35.63
N SER A 14 -39.27 41.77 34.92
CA SER A 14 -38.69 41.77 33.57
C SER A 14 -37.24 41.29 33.54
N VAL A 15 -36.40 41.70 34.50
CA VAL A 15 -35.01 41.23 34.61
C VAL A 15 -34.97 39.73 34.95
N GLY A 16 -35.82 39.26 35.87
CA GLY A 16 -35.94 37.84 36.20
C GLY A 16 -36.38 37.00 34.99
N ALA A 17 -37.37 37.49 34.23
CA ALA A 17 -37.83 36.85 33.01
C ALA A 17 -36.72 36.81 31.94
N MET A 18 -35.95 37.88 31.77
CA MET A 18 -34.82 37.92 30.84
C MET A 18 -33.73 36.89 31.19
N ILE A 19 -33.36 36.78 32.48
CA ILE A 19 -32.39 35.78 32.95
C ILE A 19 -32.93 34.36 32.74
N ALA A 20 -34.21 34.11 33.02
CA ALA A 20 -34.86 32.82 32.78
C ALA A 20 -34.84 32.46 31.27
N ILE A 21 -35.12 33.42 30.39
CA ILE A 21 -35.06 33.21 28.95
C ILE A 21 -33.62 32.92 28.49
N LEU A 22 -32.63 33.68 28.96
CA LEU A 22 -31.22 33.47 28.60
C LEU A 22 -30.70 32.11 29.08
N THR A 23 -31.08 31.68 30.29
CA THR A 23 -30.72 30.37 30.83
C THR A 23 -31.41 29.24 30.05
N LEU A 24 -32.68 29.39 29.68
CA LEU A 24 -33.40 28.43 28.84
C LEU A 24 -32.80 28.34 27.42
N ILE A 25 -32.45 29.46 26.81
CA ILE A 25 -31.77 29.51 25.51
C ILE A 25 -30.41 28.83 25.62
N GLY A 26 -29.60 29.19 26.62
CA GLY A 26 -28.30 28.56 26.87
C GLY A 26 -28.42 27.05 27.08
N TYR A 27 -29.43 26.60 27.82
CA TYR A 27 -29.73 25.17 28.01
C TYR A 27 -30.16 24.47 26.72
N ALA A 28 -31.00 25.11 25.90
CA ALA A 28 -31.43 24.58 24.61
C ALA A 28 -30.26 24.44 23.63
N PHE A 29 -29.34 25.41 23.60
CA PHE A 29 -28.10 25.32 22.81
C PHE A 29 -27.14 24.25 23.35
N PHE A 30 -27.06 24.08 24.68
CA PHE A 30 -26.23 23.05 25.31
C PHE A 30 -26.72 21.63 24.99
N MET A 31 -28.04 21.43 24.90
CA MET A 31 -28.65 20.13 24.57
C MET A 31 -28.69 19.84 23.06
N ARG A 32 -28.26 20.78 22.20
CA ARG A 32 -28.27 20.59 20.76
C ARG A 32 -27.17 19.60 20.35
N GLN A 33 -27.57 18.49 19.72
CA GLN A 33 -26.63 17.55 19.13
C GLN A 33 -26.05 18.07 17.83
N VAL A 34 -24.77 17.78 17.59
CA VAL A 34 -24.07 18.08 16.34
C VAL A 34 -23.96 16.79 15.53
N ASN A 35 -24.51 16.79 14.33
CA ASN A 35 -24.37 15.65 13.42
C ASN A 35 -22.94 15.59 12.90
N VAL A 36 -22.31 14.42 13.04
CA VAL A 36 -20.97 14.15 12.52
C VAL A 36 -21.07 12.99 11.55
N ASP A 37 -20.78 13.22 10.28
CA ASP A 37 -20.69 12.14 9.29
C ASP A 37 -19.36 11.42 9.48
N VAL A 38 -19.42 10.16 9.90
CA VAL A 38 -18.21 9.38 10.15
C VAL A 38 -17.62 8.77 8.88
N THR A 39 -18.28 8.85 7.73
CA THR A 39 -17.78 8.33 6.45
C THR A 39 -17.20 9.40 5.53
N GLN A 40 -17.51 10.68 5.77
CA GLN A 40 -17.10 11.78 4.89
C GLN A 40 -15.58 11.92 4.71
N ASN A 41 -14.80 11.62 5.76
CA ASN A 41 -13.33 11.74 5.74
C ASN A 41 -12.62 10.38 5.61
N MET A 42 -13.36 9.35 5.24
CA MET A 42 -12.80 8.02 5.09
C MET A 42 -11.85 7.98 3.89
N LYS A 43 -10.63 7.49 4.10
CA LYS A 43 -9.67 7.18 3.04
C LYS A 43 -9.67 5.67 2.80
N LEU A 44 -9.76 5.30 1.53
CA LEU A 44 -9.71 3.92 1.06
C LEU A 44 -8.31 3.67 0.50
N GLU A 45 -7.61 2.68 1.03
CA GLU A 45 -6.28 2.29 0.57
C GLU A 45 -6.33 0.85 0.10
N TYR A 46 -6.20 0.66 -1.21
CA TYR A 46 -6.14 -0.66 -1.82
C TYR A 46 -4.70 -1.12 -1.96
N THR A 47 -4.46 -2.40 -1.76
CA THR A 47 -3.15 -3.03 -2.00
C THR A 47 -3.36 -4.35 -2.72
N GLY A 48 -2.62 -4.59 -3.79
CA GLY A 48 -2.72 -5.80 -4.62
C GLY A 48 -3.48 -5.58 -5.92
N GLU A 49 -3.77 -6.68 -6.59
CA GLU A 49 -4.28 -6.74 -7.96
C GLU A 49 -5.74 -7.21 -8.00
N ASN A 50 -6.39 -7.04 -9.14
CA ASN A 50 -7.76 -7.50 -9.37
C ASN A 50 -7.88 -9.01 -9.05
N GLY A 51 -8.80 -9.36 -8.15
CA GLY A 51 -9.01 -10.72 -7.67
C GLY A 51 -8.25 -11.07 -6.37
N ASN A 52 -7.26 -10.25 -6.00
CA ASN A 52 -6.32 -10.49 -4.89
C ASN A 52 -6.11 -9.26 -4.00
N ALA A 53 -6.85 -8.17 -4.22
CA ALA A 53 -6.61 -6.93 -3.51
C ALA A 53 -7.17 -6.98 -2.09
N SER A 54 -6.55 -6.20 -1.21
CA SER A 54 -7.03 -5.93 0.14
C SER A 54 -7.36 -4.46 0.28
N LEU A 55 -8.33 -4.15 1.15
CA LEU A 55 -8.75 -2.78 1.45
C LEU A 55 -8.52 -2.47 2.93
N VAL A 56 -7.76 -1.41 3.16
CA VAL A 56 -7.64 -0.77 4.47
C VAL A 56 -8.39 0.56 4.43
N VAL A 57 -9.14 0.83 5.49
CA VAL A 57 -9.98 2.01 5.61
C VAL A 57 -9.52 2.83 6.79
N THR A 58 -9.11 4.07 6.56
CA THR A 58 -8.57 4.97 7.59
C THR A 58 -9.33 6.29 7.65
N ASN A 59 -9.16 7.04 8.74
CA ASN A 59 -9.59 8.43 8.84
C ASN A 59 -8.36 9.27 9.15
N PRO A 60 -7.84 10.08 8.21
CA PRO A 60 -6.68 10.91 8.46
C PRO A 60 -6.96 12.05 9.45
N ALA A 61 -8.21 12.29 9.85
CA ALA A 61 -8.63 13.31 10.83
C ALA A 61 -7.99 14.70 10.61
N THR A 62 -7.78 15.09 9.34
CA THR A 62 -7.11 16.34 8.97
C THR A 62 -8.08 17.51 8.91
N ASN A 63 -7.64 18.69 9.35
CA ASN A 63 -8.36 19.98 9.25
C ASN A 63 -9.69 20.08 10.01
N ILE A 64 -9.76 19.56 11.24
CA ILE A 64 -10.98 19.63 12.06
C ILE A 64 -10.65 20.15 13.47
N ASN A 65 -11.61 20.79 14.12
CA ASN A 65 -11.47 21.25 15.50
C ASN A 65 -11.06 20.09 16.44
N GLU A 66 -10.36 20.43 17.53
CA GLU A 66 -9.75 19.45 18.43
C GLU A 66 -10.74 18.41 18.97
N ARG A 67 -11.96 18.82 19.34
CA ARG A 67 -13.00 17.92 19.87
C ARG A 67 -13.44 16.88 18.84
N THR A 68 -13.65 17.31 17.59
CA THR A 68 -14.08 16.41 16.51
C THR A 68 -12.93 15.50 16.09
N ARG A 69 -11.69 16.01 16.10
CA ARG A 69 -10.49 15.18 15.86
C ARG A 69 -10.39 14.06 16.90
N THR A 70 -10.45 14.36 18.19
CA THR A 70 -10.41 13.34 19.26
C THR A 70 -11.53 12.30 19.10
N PHE A 71 -12.74 12.73 18.70
CA PHE A 71 -13.82 11.80 18.40
C PHE A 71 -13.52 10.93 17.16
N LEU A 72 -13.06 11.51 16.05
CA LEU A 72 -12.79 10.79 14.81
C LEU A 72 -11.60 9.85 14.91
N GLU A 73 -10.60 10.15 15.74
CA GLU A 73 -9.51 9.24 16.09
C GLU A 73 -10.00 7.97 16.81
N SER A 74 -11.15 8.03 17.49
CA SER A 74 -11.79 6.85 18.09
C SER A 74 -12.54 5.98 17.06
N VAL A 75 -12.77 6.49 15.84
CA VAL A 75 -13.53 5.78 14.82
C VAL A 75 -12.67 4.69 14.19
N LYS A 76 -13.16 3.45 14.24
CA LYS A 76 -12.56 2.29 13.58
C LYS A 76 -13.50 1.77 12.52
N TYR A 77 -12.96 1.50 11.34
CA TYR A 77 -13.73 0.93 10.23
C TYR A 77 -13.48 -0.56 10.10
N LYS A 78 -14.54 -1.28 9.75
CA LYS A 78 -14.47 -2.65 9.28
C LYS A 78 -15.04 -2.71 7.86
N ALA A 79 -14.23 -3.17 6.93
CA ALA A 79 -14.65 -3.52 5.58
C ALA A 79 -15.03 -5.01 5.51
N ASP A 80 -16.08 -5.33 4.76
CA ASP A 80 -16.54 -6.71 4.55
C ASP A 80 -17.11 -6.86 3.12
N PRO A 81 -16.48 -7.69 2.25
CA PRO A 81 -15.15 -8.30 2.44
C PRO A 81 -14.02 -7.25 2.42
N ASN A 82 -12.85 -7.60 2.94
CA ASN A 82 -11.66 -6.73 2.95
C ASN A 82 -10.43 -7.32 2.26
N THR A 83 -10.51 -8.54 1.77
CA THR A 83 -9.46 -9.25 1.01
C THR A 83 -10.07 -9.90 -0.23
N ASP A 84 -9.23 -10.42 -1.12
CA ASP A 84 -9.67 -11.11 -2.35
C ASP A 84 -10.56 -10.25 -3.26
N LEU A 85 -10.38 -8.93 -3.19
CA LEU A 85 -11.24 -7.97 -3.86
C LEU A 85 -10.95 -7.91 -5.37
N SER A 86 -12.03 -7.78 -6.14
CA SER A 86 -12.04 -7.62 -7.58
C SER A 86 -12.72 -6.33 -8.00
N ASN A 87 -12.34 -5.80 -9.17
CA ASN A 87 -13.05 -4.72 -9.82
C ASN A 87 -14.53 -5.11 -10.02
N GLY A 88 -15.43 -4.30 -9.46
CA GLY A 88 -16.87 -4.55 -9.48
C GLY A 88 -17.46 -5.03 -8.16
N ASP A 89 -16.64 -5.52 -7.24
CA ASP A 89 -17.10 -6.00 -5.93
C ASP A 89 -17.73 -4.89 -5.10
N ARG A 90 -18.67 -5.28 -4.24
CA ARG A 90 -19.34 -4.37 -3.30
C ARG A 90 -18.83 -4.63 -1.90
N VAL A 91 -18.18 -3.63 -1.32
CA VAL A 91 -17.64 -3.72 0.04
C VAL A 91 -18.51 -2.91 0.98
N LYS A 92 -19.00 -3.55 2.05
CA LYS A 92 -19.72 -2.88 3.12
C LYS A 92 -18.71 -2.37 4.15
N ILE A 93 -18.73 -1.08 4.40
CA ILE A 93 -17.89 -0.45 5.42
C ILE A 93 -18.77 -0.08 6.60
N THR A 94 -18.38 -0.53 7.78
CA THR A 94 -19.06 -0.24 9.05
C THR A 94 -18.11 0.52 9.97
N ALA A 95 -18.52 1.71 10.40
CA ALA A 95 -17.81 2.54 11.35
C ALA A 95 -18.27 2.22 12.78
N THR A 96 -17.31 2.00 13.66
CA THR A 96 -17.50 1.87 15.11
C THR A 96 -16.78 3.01 15.80
N TYR A 97 -17.29 3.50 16.92
CA TYR A 97 -16.78 4.71 17.58
C TYR A 97 -17.00 4.64 19.09
N ASP A 98 -16.31 5.50 19.84
CA ASP A 98 -16.51 5.63 21.27
C ASP A 98 -17.81 6.40 21.59
N LYS A 99 -18.82 5.66 22.10
CA LYS A 99 -20.12 6.22 22.49
C LYS A 99 -20.03 7.19 23.68
N SER A 100 -19.03 7.06 24.53
CA SER A 100 -18.81 7.97 25.67
C SER A 100 -18.27 9.30 25.19
N LEU A 101 -17.32 9.32 24.26
CA LEU A 101 -16.85 10.56 23.61
C LEU A 101 -17.96 11.23 22.80
N ALA A 102 -18.77 10.46 22.08
CA ALA A 102 -19.93 11.00 21.36
C ALA A 102 -20.91 11.71 22.31
N ARG A 103 -21.21 11.10 23.47
CA ARG A 103 -22.06 11.73 24.50
C ARG A 103 -21.41 12.95 25.13
N GLN A 104 -20.11 12.88 25.46
CA GLN A 104 -19.38 13.99 26.07
C GLN A 104 -19.35 15.23 25.18
N TYR A 105 -19.24 15.05 23.87
CA TYR A 105 -19.21 16.15 22.91
C TYR A 105 -20.57 16.47 22.27
N ASN A 106 -21.65 15.82 22.72
CA ASN A 106 -22.99 15.92 22.13
C ASN A 106 -22.99 15.66 20.61
N PHE A 107 -22.14 14.75 20.15
CA PHE A 107 -22.11 14.33 18.77
C PHE A 107 -23.15 13.25 18.50
N HIS A 108 -23.84 13.39 17.37
CA HIS A 108 -24.71 12.39 16.78
C HIS A 108 -24.04 11.83 15.53
N PRO A 109 -23.37 10.66 15.62
CA PRO A 109 -22.69 10.07 14.47
C PRO A 109 -23.70 9.57 13.44
N THR A 110 -23.52 9.99 12.19
CA THR A 110 -24.39 9.65 11.05
C THR A 110 -23.59 8.90 9.99
N HIS A 111 -24.30 8.15 9.13
CA HIS A 111 -23.69 7.30 8.09
C HIS A 111 -22.67 6.29 8.64
N THR A 112 -23.01 5.56 9.70
CA THR A 112 -22.13 4.54 10.29
C THR A 112 -21.95 3.30 9.41
N THR A 113 -22.67 3.20 8.30
CA THR A 113 -22.53 2.11 7.32
C THR A 113 -22.68 2.68 5.92
N THR A 114 -21.77 2.29 5.03
CA THR A 114 -21.82 2.61 3.61
C THR A 114 -21.43 1.40 2.77
N THR A 115 -21.77 1.41 1.48
CA THR A 115 -21.36 0.39 0.52
C THR A 115 -20.68 1.05 -0.65
N ILE A 116 -19.45 0.64 -0.91
CA ILE A 116 -18.64 1.13 -2.02
C ILE A 116 -18.54 0.05 -3.10
N LYS A 117 -18.29 0.48 -4.34
CA LYS A 117 -17.95 -0.42 -5.45
C LYS A 117 -16.44 -0.33 -5.69
N VAL A 118 -15.75 -1.46 -5.70
CA VAL A 118 -14.31 -1.54 -5.98
C VAL A 118 -14.05 -1.27 -7.46
N SER A 119 -13.05 -0.47 -7.75
CA SER A 119 -12.64 -0.13 -9.12
C SER A 119 -11.20 0.36 -9.16
N GLY A 120 -10.51 0.16 -10.29
CA GLY A 120 -9.16 0.66 -10.52
C GLY A 120 -8.06 -0.25 -9.97
N LEU A 121 -8.38 -1.50 -9.62
CA LEU A 121 -7.36 -2.50 -9.32
C LEU A 121 -6.68 -2.95 -10.61
N PRO A 122 -5.35 -3.11 -10.62
CA PRO A 122 -4.62 -3.53 -11.82
C PRO A 122 -4.84 -5.02 -12.13
N ASP A 123 -4.85 -5.35 -13.41
CA ASP A 123 -4.96 -6.71 -13.94
C ASP A 123 -3.59 -7.30 -14.27
N GLN A 124 -3.43 -8.59 -13.96
CA GLN A 124 -2.25 -9.35 -14.37
C GLN A 124 -2.27 -9.66 -15.88
N TYR A 125 -1.08 -9.71 -16.49
CA TYR A 125 -0.97 -10.13 -17.89
C TYR A 125 -1.15 -11.64 -18.05
N ALA A 126 -1.82 -12.06 -19.12
CA ALA A 126 -2.01 -13.47 -19.41
C ALA A 126 -0.71 -14.18 -19.85
N THR A 127 0.14 -13.47 -20.61
CA THR A 127 1.39 -13.97 -21.22
C THR A 127 2.35 -12.80 -21.44
N VAL A 128 3.63 -13.06 -21.65
CA VAL A 128 4.63 -12.00 -21.93
C VAL A 128 4.25 -11.15 -23.15
N SER A 129 3.60 -11.73 -24.16
CA SER A 129 3.20 -11.04 -25.39
C SER A 129 2.23 -9.88 -25.19
N LYS A 130 1.54 -9.85 -24.04
CA LYS A 130 0.59 -8.79 -23.67
C LYS A 130 1.23 -7.65 -22.88
N ILE A 131 2.46 -7.85 -22.40
CA ILE A 131 3.20 -6.82 -21.68
C ILE A 131 3.68 -5.78 -22.70
N PRO A 132 3.40 -4.48 -22.50
CA PRO A 132 3.90 -3.42 -23.38
C PRO A 132 5.43 -3.44 -23.44
N LYS A 133 5.99 -3.33 -24.65
CA LYS A 133 7.45 -3.31 -24.84
C LYS A 133 8.13 -2.18 -24.07
N SER A 134 7.52 -1.00 -24.02
CA SER A 134 8.06 0.13 -23.24
C SER A 134 8.17 -0.22 -21.76
N TYR A 135 7.13 -0.83 -21.19
CA TYR A 135 7.14 -1.25 -19.79
C TYR A 135 8.19 -2.34 -19.52
N LEU A 136 8.38 -3.28 -20.45
CA LEU A 136 9.50 -4.23 -20.35
C LEU A 136 10.86 -3.53 -20.33
N GLN A 137 11.07 -2.47 -21.13
CA GLN A 137 12.33 -1.72 -21.06
C GLN A 137 12.50 -1.00 -19.72
N ASP A 138 11.43 -0.44 -19.15
CA ASP A 138 11.49 0.20 -17.83
C ASP A 138 11.84 -0.83 -16.74
N ILE A 139 11.29 -2.05 -16.83
CA ILE A 139 11.63 -3.17 -15.94
C ILE A 139 13.10 -3.56 -16.06
N TYR A 140 13.60 -3.69 -17.29
CA TYR A 140 14.99 -4.09 -17.54
C TYR A 140 15.96 -3.02 -17.02
N ALA A 141 15.66 -1.74 -17.27
CA ALA A 141 16.44 -0.63 -16.75
C ALA A 141 16.47 -0.62 -15.21
N ALA A 142 15.35 -0.96 -14.55
CA ALA A 142 15.31 -1.05 -13.10
C ALA A 142 16.11 -2.25 -12.56
N ALA A 143 16.13 -3.38 -13.27
CA ALA A 143 16.95 -4.53 -12.91
C ALA A 143 18.46 -4.24 -13.06
N ASP A 144 18.85 -3.56 -14.14
CA ASP A 144 20.23 -3.10 -14.34
C ASP A 144 20.64 -2.09 -13.25
N THR A 145 19.78 -1.11 -12.95
CA THR A 145 20.00 -0.13 -11.88
C THR A 145 20.18 -0.81 -10.53
N TYR A 146 19.40 -1.86 -10.24
CA TYR A 146 19.55 -2.62 -9.00
C TYR A 146 20.95 -3.23 -8.85
N ILE A 147 21.52 -3.79 -9.92
CA ILE A 147 22.88 -4.34 -9.89
C ILE A 147 23.90 -3.23 -9.68
N ASP A 148 23.76 -2.11 -10.39
CA ASP A 148 24.68 -0.97 -10.26
C ASP A 148 24.68 -0.40 -8.83
N ASP A 149 23.50 -0.28 -8.20
CA ASP A 149 23.34 0.23 -6.84
C ASP A 149 23.86 -0.75 -5.76
N HIS A 150 23.91 -2.05 -6.06
CA HIS A 150 24.30 -3.11 -5.11
C HIS A 150 25.60 -3.84 -5.50
N GLU A 151 26.38 -3.33 -6.46
CA GLU A 151 27.51 -4.06 -7.03
C GLU A 151 28.56 -4.49 -5.98
N GLU A 152 28.81 -3.63 -4.98
CA GLU A 152 29.74 -3.89 -3.88
C GLU A 152 29.17 -4.90 -2.88
N ASP A 153 27.88 -4.81 -2.58
CA ASP A 153 27.23 -5.68 -1.61
C ASP A 153 27.11 -7.10 -2.14
N ILE A 154 26.72 -7.25 -3.41
CA ILE A 154 26.70 -8.54 -4.12
C ILE A 154 28.09 -9.17 -4.04
N PHE A 155 29.14 -8.40 -4.36
CA PHE A 155 30.50 -8.89 -4.26
C PHE A 155 30.84 -9.39 -2.84
N ARG A 156 30.60 -8.56 -1.82
CA ARG A 156 31.02 -8.83 -0.44
C ARG A 156 30.33 -10.08 0.12
N ILE A 157 29.05 -10.23 -0.17
CA ILE A 157 28.23 -11.34 0.31
C ILE A 157 28.65 -12.63 -0.38
N GLU A 158 28.68 -12.64 -1.72
CA GLU A 158 28.83 -13.90 -2.46
C GLU A 158 30.27 -14.40 -2.50
N LEU A 159 31.27 -13.51 -2.46
CA LEU A 159 32.68 -13.91 -2.47
C LEU A 159 33.32 -13.94 -1.07
N ASN A 160 32.60 -13.51 -0.03
CA ASN A 160 33.06 -13.50 1.37
C ASN A 160 34.44 -12.84 1.56
N GLN A 161 34.72 -11.78 0.79
CA GLN A 161 35.99 -11.02 0.87
C GLN A 161 35.74 -9.62 1.42
N SER A 162 36.21 -9.38 2.64
CA SER A 162 36.22 -8.04 3.25
C SER A 162 37.51 -7.30 2.90
N ASN A 163 37.40 -6.03 2.52
CA ASN A 163 38.52 -5.11 2.24
C ASN A 163 39.35 -5.37 0.96
N ALA A 164 38.81 -6.09 -0.02
CA ALA A 164 39.47 -6.23 -1.33
C ALA A 164 39.18 -5.01 -2.24
N ASN A 165 40.12 -4.66 -3.13
CA ASN A 165 39.82 -3.73 -4.22
C ASN A 165 39.08 -4.51 -5.30
N VAL A 166 37.82 -4.14 -5.51
CA VAL A 166 36.87 -4.86 -6.32
C VAL A 166 36.43 -3.96 -7.44
N LYS A 167 36.37 -4.51 -8.64
CA LYS A 167 35.81 -3.82 -9.77
C LYS A 167 34.91 -4.76 -10.55
N LEU A 168 33.64 -4.40 -10.70
CA LEU A 168 32.77 -5.00 -11.70
C LEU A 168 33.34 -4.63 -13.08
N ARG A 169 33.65 -5.66 -13.88
CA ARG A 169 34.25 -5.53 -15.21
C ARG A 169 33.19 -5.64 -16.29
N SER A 170 32.19 -6.49 -16.08
CA SER A 170 31.12 -6.74 -17.01
C SER A 170 29.87 -7.19 -16.25
N ASN A 171 28.73 -6.63 -16.64
CA ASN A 171 27.40 -7.12 -16.34
C ASN A 171 26.76 -7.51 -17.68
N GLN A 172 26.46 -8.79 -17.86
CA GLN A 172 25.80 -9.28 -19.08
C GLN A 172 24.52 -10.04 -18.71
N THR A 173 23.37 -9.55 -19.15
CA THR A 173 22.12 -10.34 -19.11
C THR A 173 22.25 -11.56 -20.04
N ILE A 174 21.99 -12.73 -19.48
CA ILE A 174 22.12 -14.04 -20.17
C ILE A 174 20.80 -14.78 -20.32
N TYR A 175 19.79 -14.42 -19.52
CA TYR A 175 18.46 -15.03 -19.59
C TYR A 175 17.40 -14.10 -19.00
N ARG A 176 16.18 -14.14 -19.58
CA ARG A 176 15.01 -13.42 -19.07
C ARG A 176 13.79 -14.33 -19.08
N ALA A 177 12.96 -14.23 -18.06
CA ALA A 177 11.71 -14.97 -17.98
C ALA A 177 10.59 -14.16 -17.35
N PHE A 178 9.39 -14.30 -17.91
CA PHE A 178 8.15 -13.95 -17.25
C PHE A 178 7.69 -15.14 -16.39
N LEU A 179 7.54 -14.88 -15.10
CA LEU A 179 7.12 -15.83 -14.09
C LEU A 179 5.66 -15.55 -13.73
N LYS A 180 4.74 -16.27 -14.35
CA LYS A 180 3.31 -16.17 -14.05
C LYS A 180 2.97 -17.01 -12.81
N SER A 181 2.46 -16.36 -11.77
CA SER A 181 2.14 -17.03 -10.51
C SER A 181 1.06 -18.09 -10.69
N LYS A 182 1.30 -19.28 -10.14
CA LYS A 182 0.29 -20.35 -10.02
C LYS A 182 -0.60 -20.17 -8.78
N LYS A 183 -0.19 -19.31 -7.84
CA LYS A 183 -0.86 -19.12 -6.55
C LYS A 183 -1.58 -17.78 -6.50
N LYS A 184 -2.83 -17.82 -6.06
CA LYS A 184 -3.62 -16.63 -5.74
C LYS A 184 -2.87 -15.80 -4.66
N GLY A 185 -2.80 -14.48 -4.84
CA GLY A 185 -2.10 -13.57 -3.92
C GLY A 185 -0.60 -13.39 -4.14
N ASN A 186 0.05 -14.24 -4.95
CA ASN A 186 1.42 -14.00 -5.38
C ASN A 186 1.41 -13.20 -6.69
N SER A 187 2.24 -12.16 -6.74
CA SER A 187 2.40 -11.33 -7.95
C SER A 187 3.17 -12.06 -9.05
N ASP A 188 2.81 -11.74 -10.29
CA ASP A 188 3.61 -12.10 -11.46
C ASP A 188 4.93 -11.31 -11.44
N ARG A 189 5.98 -11.88 -12.02
CA ARG A 189 7.35 -11.36 -11.92
C ARG A 189 8.09 -11.42 -13.25
N ILE A 190 9.08 -10.54 -13.39
CA ILE A 190 10.13 -10.69 -14.39
C ILE A 190 11.41 -11.08 -13.66
N LEU A 191 12.09 -12.10 -14.16
CA LEU A 191 13.41 -12.52 -13.72
C LEU A 191 14.41 -12.20 -14.82
N GLU A 192 15.49 -11.52 -14.45
CA GLU A 192 16.71 -11.41 -15.25
C GLU A 192 17.82 -12.21 -14.59
N MET A 193 18.59 -12.94 -15.38
CA MET A 193 19.82 -13.57 -14.93
C MET A 193 20.99 -12.88 -15.61
N HIS A 194 22.00 -12.55 -14.82
CA HIS A 194 23.19 -11.83 -15.21
C HIS A 194 24.44 -12.67 -14.96
N ASN A 195 25.40 -12.58 -15.87
CA ASN A 195 26.78 -13.00 -15.67
C ASN A 195 27.58 -11.77 -15.26
N LEU A 196 27.98 -11.72 -14.00
CA LEU A 196 28.76 -10.63 -13.42
C LEU A 196 30.23 -11.06 -13.34
N GLN A 197 31.11 -10.31 -14.02
CA GLN A 197 32.54 -10.55 -13.99
C GLN A 197 33.22 -9.53 -13.10
N TYR A 198 33.81 -10.00 -11.99
CA TYR A 198 34.56 -9.17 -11.06
C TYR A 198 36.05 -9.42 -11.21
N ARG A 199 36.85 -8.36 -11.00
CA ARG A 199 38.29 -8.49 -10.77
C ARG A 199 38.61 -8.09 -9.34
N VAL A 200 39.33 -8.97 -8.64
CA VAL A 200 39.64 -8.85 -7.21
C VAL A 200 41.10 -9.19 -7.02
N ASN A 201 41.92 -8.23 -6.63
CA ASN A 201 43.37 -8.43 -6.42
C ASN A 201 44.03 -9.25 -7.56
N ASP A 202 43.72 -8.89 -8.81
CA ASP A 202 44.18 -9.53 -10.06
C ASP A 202 43.65 -10.94 -10.37
N THR A 203 42.67 -11.43 -9.62
CA THR A 203 41.94 -12.67 -9.92
C THR A 203 40.54 -12.34 -10.46
N ASP A 204 40.13 -12.99 -11.53
CA ASP A 204 38.81 -12.82 -12.13
C ASP A 204 37.82 -13.83 -11.52
N TYR A 205 36.65 -13.34 -11.13
CA TYR A 205 35.54 -14.12 -10.59
C TYR A 205 34.31 -13.93 -11.47
N THR A 206 33.51 -14.98 -11.60
CA THR A 206 32.21 -14.93 -12.28
C THR A 206 31.12 -15.31 -11.29
N ILE A 207 30.13 -14.44 -11.16
CA ILE A 207 28.94 -14.67 -10.35
C ILE A 207 27.75 -14.72 -11.31
N TYR A 208 26.93 -15.75 -11.21
CA TYR A 208 25.65 -15.79 -11.88
C TYR A 208 24.61 -15.27 -10.91
N TYR A 209 23.94 -14.19 -11.25
CA TYR A 209 23.07 -13.46 -10.32
C TYR A 209 21.70 -13.26 -10.94
N THR A 210 20.64 -13.51 -10.18
CA THR A 210 19.27 -13.27 -10.62
C THR A 210 18.74 -12.00 -9.98
N VAL A 211 18.07 -11.18 -10.77
CA VAL A 211 17.32 -10.01 -10.31
C VAL A 211 15.85 -10.26 -10.59
N ILE A 212 15.03 -10.09 -9.56
CA ILE A 212 13.59 -10.36 -9.61
C ILE A 212 12.85 -9.05 -9.43
N VAL A 213 12.08 -8.68 -10.46
CA VAL A 213 11.19 -7.53 -10.44
C VAL A 213 9.75 -8.04 -10.24
N PRO A 214 9.14 -7.84 -9.07
CA PRO A 214 7.79 -8.32 -8.78
C PRO A 214 6.69 -7.35 -9.24
N ARG A 215 5.42 -7.73 -9.02
CA ARG A 215 4.22 -6.90 -9.25
C ARG A 215 4.02 -6.47 -10.71
N ILE A 216 4.23 -7.42 -11.62
CA ILE A 216 4.09 -7.18 -13.06
C ILE A 216 2.62 -7.25 -13.46
N ASN A 217 2.02 -6.08 -13.67
CA ASN A 217 0.60 -5.94 -14.00
C ASN A 217 0.35 -4.68 -14.87
N ASP A 218 -0.90 -4.42 -15.21
CA ASP A 218 -1.29 -3.35 -16.13
C ASP A 218 -1.28 -1.93 -15.55
N SER A 219 -0.95 -1.75 -14.27
CA SER A 219 -0.61 -0.42 -13.72
C SER A 219 0.61 0.17 -14.42
N LYS A 220 1.50 -0.70 -14.92
CA LYS A 220 2.79 -0.37 -15.57
C LYS A 220 3.74 0.39 -14.65
N GLU A 221 3.53 0.28 -13.35
CA GLU A 221 4.44 0.81 -12.34
C GLU A 221 5.55 -0.20 -12.08
N VAL A 222 6.80 0.25 -12.07
CA VAL A 222 7.93 -0.54 -11.58
C VAL A 222 8.19 -0.08 -10.15
N VAL A 223 7.91 -0.93 -9.17
CA VAL A 223 8.12 -0.57 -7.78
C VAL A 223 9.50 -1.06 -7.33
N THR A 224 10.47 -0.15 -7.41
CA THR A 224 11.90 -0.41 -7.22
C THR A 224 12.24 -0.94 -5.83
N ASP A 225 11.51 -0.51 -4.79
CA ASP A 225 11.75 -0.89 -3.40
C ASP A 225 11.51 -2.40 -3.12
N ASP A 226 10.79 -3.09 -4.00
CA ASP A 226 10.55 -4.53 -3.90
C ASP A 226 11.46 -5.35 -4.83
N ILE A 227 12.33 -4.72 -5.62
CA ILE A 227 13.31 -5.43 -6.46
C ILE A 227 14.36 -6.05 -5.54
N TYR A 228 14.69 -7.30 -5.80
CA TYR A 228 15.72 -8.01 -5.06
C TYR A 228 16.48 -8.95 -5.97
N GLY A 229 17.68 -9.33 -5.56
CA GLY A 229 18.46 -10.33 -6.26
C GLY A 229 19.02 -11.43 -5.35
N GLU A 230 19.45 -12.51 -6.00
CA GLU A 230 20.05 -13.68 -5.35
C GLU A 230 21.03 -14.38 -6.29
N GLU A 231 22.08 -15.00 -5.72
CA GLU A 231 23.02 -15.82 -6.48
C GLU A 231 22.30 -17.02 -7.12
N ALA A 232 22.53 -17.20 -8.41
CA ALA A 232 22.06 -18.35 -9.15
C ALA A 232 22.97 -19.56 -8.91
N THR A 233 22.56 -20.42 -7.98
CA THR A 233 23.24 -21.70 -7.66
C THR A 233 23.08 -22.76 -8.75
N MET A 234 23.68 -22.49 -9.91
CA MET A 234 23.76 -23.40 -11.04
C MET A 234 24.91 -24.39 -10.89
N SER A 235 24.69 -25.62 -11.33
CA SER A 235 25.73 -26.63 -11.49
C SER A 235 26.70 -26.27 -12.63
N GLU A 236 27.91 -26.85 -12.59
CA GLU A 236 28.91 -26.66 -13.67
C GLU A 236 28.38 -27.10 -15.04
N ASP A 237 27.58 -28.17 -15.07
CA ASP A 237 26.96 -28.66 -16.31
C ASP A 237 25.89 -27.69 -16.83
N GLU A 238 25.06 -27.12 -15.95
CA GLU A 238 24.06 -26.11 -16.32
C GLU A 238 24.75 -24.86 -16.92
N ILE A 239 25.85 -24.42 -16.30
CA ILE A 239 26.65 -23.29 -16.78
C ILE A 239 27.28 -23.59 -18.14
N LYS A 240 27.99 -24.73 -18.26
CA LYS A 240 28.72 -25.11 -19.47
C LYS A 240 27.81 -25.27 -20.68
N ASN A 241 26.61 -25.81 -20.46
CA ASN A 241 25.63 -26.06 -21.52
C ASN A 241 24.63 -24.91 -21.70
N LYS A 242 24.76 -23.81 -20.94
CA LYS A 242 23.87 -22.64 -20.96
C LYS A 242 22.41 -23.00 -20.69
N GLN A 243 22.17 -23.92 -19.77
CA GLN A 243 20.86 -24.45 -19.39
C GLN A 243 20.14 -23.54 -18.38
N TYR A 244 20.05 -22.25 -18.70
CA TYR A 244 19.45 -21.25 -17.80
C TYR A 244 17.95 -21.48 -17.63
N SER A 245 17.27 -21.92 -18.69
CA SER A 245 15.85 -22.23 -18.66
C SER A 245 15.52 -23.38 -17.72
N GLU A 246 16.39 -24.40 -17.67
CA GLU A 246 16.29 -25.56 -16.81
C GLU A 246 16.54 -25.18 -15.35
N TYR A 247 17.55 -24.33 -15.08
CA TYR A 247 17.78 -23.77 -13.75
C TYR A 247 16.54 -23.01 -13.25
N VAL A 248 16.01 -22.08 -14.05
CA VAL A 248 14.85 -21.26 -13.65
C VAL A 248 13.61 -22.16 -13.45
N SER A 249 13.45 -23.19 -14.27
CA SER A 249 12.39 -24.20 -14.11
C SER A 249 12.54 -25.01 -12.83
N ARG A 250 13.76 -25.41 -12.48
CA ARG A 250 14.09 -26.16 -11.28
C ARG A 250 13.81 -25.35 -10.01
N VAL A 251 14.18 -24.07 -10.00
CA VAL A 251 14.06 -23.20 -8.82
C VAL A 251 12.65 -22.63 -8.66
N TYR A 252 12.07 -22.07 -9.73
CA TYR A 252 10.82 -21.31 -9.65
C TYR A 252 9.61 -22.08 -10.19
N GLY A 253 9.81 -23.16 -10.95
CA GLY A 253 8.74 -23.87 -11.66
C GLY A 253 7.66 -24.47 -10.77
N SER A 254 7.92 -24.69 -9.47
CA SER A 254 6.90 -25.14 -8.52
C SER A 254 5.83 -24.06 -8.26
N GLY A 255 6.24 -22.78 -8.21
CA GLY A 255 5.38 -21.64 -7.90
C GLY A 255 4.87 -20.89 -9.13
N TYR A 256 5.56 -21.02 -10.27
CA TYR A 256 5.32 -20.20 -11.45
C TYR A 256 5.20 -21.04 -12.74
N THR A 257 4.41 -20.55 -13.68
CA THR A 257 4.48 -20.91 -15.09
C THR A 257 5.49 -19.97 -15.75
N ILE A 258 6.44 -20.52 -16.48
CA ILE A 258 7.62 -19.79 -16.95
C ILE A 258 7.50 -19.60 -18.45
N GLU A 259 7.60 -18.34 -18.90
CA GLU A 259 7.71 -17.97 -20.31
C GLU A 259 9.05 -17.26 -20.52
N GLU A 260 9.94 -17.86 -21.31
CA GLU A 260 11.21 -17.23 -21.69
C GLU A 260 10.96 -15.97 -22.53
N ILE A 261 11.73 -14.92 -22.27
CA ILE A 261 11.69 -13.66 -23.01
C ILE A 261 12.94 -13.57 -23.89
N LYS A 262 12.72 -13.45 -25.19
CA LYS A 262 13.76 -13.40 -26.22
C LYS A 262 14.12 -11.98 -26.63
#